data_AF-A0A7Y7CHX0-F1
#
_entry.id   AF-A0A7Y7CHX0-F1
#
_cell.length_a   1.000
_cell.length_b   1.000
_cell.length_c   1.000
_cell.angle_alpha   90.00
_cell.angle_beta   90.00
_cell.angle_gamma   90.00
#
_symmetry.space_group_name_H-M   'P 1'
#
loop_
_entity.id
_entity.type
_entity.pdbx_description
1 polymer ?
#
loop_
_entity_poly.entity_id
_entity_poly.type
_entity_poly.pdbx_seq_one_letter_code
_entity_poly.pdbx_strand_id
1 'polypeptide(L)'
;MSISFKLTPKFYMRLSMVLALLIWLIVSLIDVLQLLAVRSGVDLGISREIPILLYDFFYVFIIIYYRLRIKEEDGGNFVDLLWRVFATGLVTTIISLGFKLFYSSIGDSALGQNEFLRIFTHGVNTAVISIFLISTFTVWKKLILYQKSRRLVVYWNAFEALVIASIFFNITGFTLRESLVFQIVFILMAIMAIVLSGNLKWVAYLNFKQKWKAILLIVLITIYVFYFFAELYVPPSESAAWLNSIDNLFIITLFTFLLFYSVFSLLVILFNLPTSSVFERKMEEAINFQRLSQSIQTGETEEQIFDILLTSSMNAVYADAGWIEVSNEETST
;
A
#
# COMPACT_ATOMS: atom_id res chain seq x y z
N MET A 1 -7.36 -31.48 -34.27
CA MET A 1 -7.40 -31.50 -32.79
C MET A 1 -6.75 -30.22 -32.29
N SER A 2 -7.51 -29.14 -32.11
CA SER A 2 -6.96 -27.87 -31.64
C SER A 2 -6.73 -27.97 -30.13
N ILE A 3 -5.47 -28.08 -29.72
CA ILE A 3 -5.08 -27.96 -28.32
C ILE A 3 -5.35 -26.50 -27.93
N SER A 4 -6.52 -26.21 -27.36
CA SER A 4 -6.75 -24.92 -26.74
C SER A 4 -5.88 -24.87 -25.49
N PHE A 5 -4.70 -24.27 -25.57
CA PHE A 5 -3.89 -23.93 -24.41
C PHE A 5 -4.71 -22.97 -23.53
N LYS A 6 -5.44 -23.52 -22.55
CA LYS A 6 -6.06 -22.70 -21.50
C LYS A 6 -4.95 -22.26 -20.55
N LEU A 7 -4.31 -21.15 -20.89
CA LEU A 7 -3.32 -20.50 -20.05
C LEU A 7 -3.96 -20.12 -18.71
N THR A 8 -3.35 -20.56 -17.60
CA THR A 8 -3.86 -20.32 -16.24
C THR A 8 -3.54 -18.88 -15.80
N PRO A 9 -4.32 -18.29 -14.87
CA PRO A 9 -4.00 -16.97 -14.29
C PRO A 9 -2.56 -16.88 -13.73
N LYS A 10 -2.07 -17.98 -13.14
CA LYS A 10 -0.69 -18.13 -12.68
C LYS A 10 0.35 -18.03 -13.80
N PHE A 11 0.05 -18.54 -15.00
CA PHE A 11 0.94 -18.39 -16.14
C PHE A 11 1.07 -16.92 -16.55
N TYR A 12 -0.05 -16.21 -16.70
CA TYR A 12 -0.04 -14.79 -17.06
C TYR A 12 0.66 -13.93 -16.01
N MET A 13 0.48 -14.23 -14.72
CA MET A 13 1.20 -13.56 -13.65
C MET A 13 2.72 -13.75 -13.75
N ARG A 14 3.19 -14.98 -13.99
CA ARG A 14 4.63 -15.23 -14.16
C ARG A 14 5.17 -14.56 -15.42
N LEU A 15 4.43 -14.66 -16.53
CA LEU A 15 4.80 -14.05 -17.79
C LEU A 15 4.93 -12.52 -17.67
N SER A 16 3.96 -11.84 -17.03
CA SER A 16 4.03 -10.39 -16.83
C SER A 16 5.23 -9.99 -16.00
N MET A 17 5.59 -10.77 -14.97
CA MET A 17 6.79 -10.50 -14.16
C MET A 17 8.07 -10.64 -14.98
N VAL A 18 8.19 -11.71 -15.78
CA VAL A 18 9.36 -11.94 -16.65
C VAL A 18 9.47 -10.83 -17.70
N LEU A 19 8.36 -10.43 -18.33
CA LEU A 19 8.35 -9.35 -19.32
C LEU A 19 8.73 -8.01 -18.69
N ALA A 20 8.21 -7.68 -17.50
CA ALA A 20 8.62 -6.48 -16.78
C ALA A 20 10.13 -6.47 -16.49
N LEU A 21 10.67 -7.60 -16.03
CA LEU A 21 12.11 -7.73 -15.75
C LEU A 21 12.95 -7.55 -17.03
N LEU A 22 12.57 -8.21 -18.12
CA LEU A 22 13.29 -8.11 -19.40
C LEU A 22 13.26 -6.68 -19.95
N ILE A 23 12.11 -6.02 -19.90
CA ILE A 23 11.98 -4.64 -20.37
C ILE A 23 12.81 -3.69 -19.52
N TRP A 24 12.79 -3.85 -18.19
CA TRP A 24 13.63 -3.04 -17.31
C TRP A 24 15.13 -3.23 -17.60
N LEU A 25 15.57 -4.47 -17.88
CA LEU A 25 16.96 -4.74 -18.27
C LEU A 25 17.32 -4.08 -19.60
N ILE A 26 16.43 -4.12 -20.59
CA ILE A 26 16.63 -3.47 -21.89
C ILE A 26 16.75 -1.95 -21.71
N VAL A 27 15.85 -1.36 -20.92
CA VAL A 27 15.86 0.08 -20.62
C VAL A 27 17.16 0.47 -19.92
N SER A 28 17.57 -0.27 -18.89
CA SER A 28 18.82 -0.01 -18.18
C SER A 28 20.04 -0.08 -19.11
N LEU A 29 20.05 -1.01 -20.06
CA LEU A 29 21.08 -1.08 -21.08
C LEU A 29 21.05 0.14 -22.01
N ILE A 30 19.86 0.58 -22.44
CA ILE A 30 19.69 1.78 -23.26
C ILE A 30 20.18 3.02 -22.52
N ASP A 31 19.88 3.19 -21.23
CA ASP A 31 20.33 4.34 -20.43
C ASP A 31 21.87 4.39 -20.35
N VAL A 32 22.51 3.23 -20.17
CA VAL A 32 23.97 3.10 -20.18
C VAL A 32 24.55 3.44 -21.56
N LEU A 33 23.93 2.96 -22.64
CA LEU A 33 24.36 3.28 -24.00
C LEU A 33 24.20 4.78 -24.30
N GLN A 34 23.08 5.39 -23.89
CA GLN A 34 22.84 6.83 -24.05
C GLN A 34 23.89 7.67 -23.33
N LEU A 35 24.28 7.29 -22.12
CA LEU A 35 25.38 7.96 -21.43
C LEU A 35 26.70 7.83 -22.20
N LEU A 36 27.01 6.64 -22.72
CA LEU A 36 28.22 6.42 -23.52
C LEU A 36 28.21 7.29 -24.79
N ALA A 37 27.05 7.41 -25.44
CA ALA A 37 26.84 8.22 -26.63
C ALA A 37 27.05 9.71 -26.36
N VAL A 38 26.44 10.23 -25.30
CA VAL A 38 26.63 11.61 -24.84
C VAL A 38 28.11 11.90 -24.55
N ARG A 39 28.83 10.96 -23.92
CA ARG A 39 30.26 11.12 -23.63
C ARG A 39 31.18 10.98 -24.84
N SER A 40 30.81 10.17 -25.83
CA SER A 40 31.61 9.94 -27.03
C SER A 40 31.28 10.87 -28.21
N GLY A 41 30.21 11.68 -28.08
CA GLY A 41 29.71 12.53 -29.16
C GLY A 41 29.11 11.74 -30.33
N VAL A 42 28.79 10.45 -30.12
CA VAL A 42 28.19 9.58 -31.12
C VAL A 42 26.67 9.64 -30.98
N ASP A 43 25.96 9.82 -32.09
CA ASP A 43 24.51 9.65 -32.12
C ASP A 43 24.17 8.16 -32.24
N LEU A 44 23.36 7.64 -31.31
CA LEU A 44 22.91 6.24 -31.33
C LEU A 44 21.81 6.00 -32.38
N GLY A 45 21.19 7.07 -32.91
CA GLY A 45 20.01 6.95 -33.76
C GLY A 45 18.78 6.39 -33.03
N ILE A 46 18.82 6.32 -31.69
CA ILE A 46 17.69 5.90 -30.85
C ILE A 46 16.83 7.12 -30.58
N SER A 47 15.58 7.07 -31.02
CA SER A 47 14.64 8.17 -30.76
C SER A 47 14.31 8.27 -29.26
N ARG A 48 14.04 9.48 -28.77
CA ARG A 48 13.78 9.76 -27.35
C ARG A 48 12.56 9.00 -26.82
N GLU A 49 11.62 8.66 -27.68
CA GLU A 49 10.34 8.04 -27.35
C GLU A 49 10.49 6.55 -27.02
N ILE A 50 11.51 5.87 -27.56
CA ILE A 50 11.73 4.43 -27.36
C ILE A 50 11.96 4.06 -25.88
N PRO A 51 12.93 4.66 -25.15
CA PRO A 51 13.14 4.34 -23.74
C PRO A 51 11.93 4.69 -22.87
N ILE A 52 11.21 5.78 -23.20
CA ILE A 52 9.99 6.19 -22.50
C ILE A 52 8.90 5.12 -22.67
N LEU A 53 8.64 4.70 -23.91
CA LEU A 53 7.67 3.64 -24.20
C LEU A 53 8.00 2.32 -23.51
N LEU A 54 9.28 1.96 -23.44
CA LEU A 54 9.70 0.76 -22.73
C LEU A 54 9.45 0.90 -21.22
N TYR A 55 9.74 2.05 -20.60
CA TYR A 55 9.38 2.31 -19.21
C TYR A 55 7.86 2.25 -18.98
N ASP A 56 7.07 2.77 -19.91
CA ASP A 56 5.60 2.71 -19.85
C ASP A 56 5.10 1.26 -19.89
N PHE A 57 5.64 0.44 -20.79
CA PHE A 57 5.31 -0.99 -20.83
C PHE A 57 5.75 -1.72 -19.56
N PHE A 58 6.90 -1.36 -18.97
CA PHE A 58 7.30 -1.89 -17.67
C PHE A 58 6.20 -1.63 -16.62
N TYR A 59 5.67 -0.41 -16.50
CA TYR A 59 4.57 -0.11 -15.58
C TYR A 59 3.32 -0.95 -15.87
N VAL A 60 2.94 -1.09 -17.14
CA VAL A 60 1.79 -1.90 -17.55
C VAL A 60 1.94 -3.35 -17.10
N PHE A 61 3.11 -3.97 -17.31
CA PHE A 61 3.34 -5.36 -16.90
C PHE A 61 3.34 -5.53 -15.38
N ILE A 62 3.87 -4.57 -14.63
CA ILE A 62 3.80 -4.58 -13.16
C ILE A 62 2.35 -4.43 -12.67
N ILE A 63 1.54 -3.57 -13.29
CA ILE A 63 0.10 -3.45 -12.98
C ILE A 63 -0.63 -4.77 -13.23
N ILE A 64 -0.40 -5.41 -14.39
CA ILE A 64 -1.00 -6.70 -14.72
C ILE A 64 -0.61 -7.75 -13.69
N TYR A 65 0.67 -7.82 -13.33
CA TYR A 65 1.18 -8.74 -12.32
C TYR A 65 0.45 -8.59 -10.98
N TYR A 66 0.40 -7.39 -10.42
CA TYR A 66 -0.23 -7.16 -9.12
C TYR A 66 -1.75 -7.35 -9.14
N ARG A 67 -2.41 -6.99 -10.25
CA ARG A 67 -3.84 -7.21 -10.44
C ARG A 67 -4.19 -8.70 -10.40
N LEU A 68 -3.37 -9.56 -11.02
CA LEU A 68 -3.57 -11.02 -10.98
C LEU A 68 -3.23 -11.60 -9.61
N ARG A 69 -2.08 -11.21 -9.05
CA ARG A 69 -1.59 -11.72 -7.76
C ARG A 69 -2.55 -11.46 -6.60
N ILE A 70 -3.14 -10.25 -6.53
CA ILE A 70 -4.01 -9.86 -5.42
C ILE A 70 -5.44 -10.41 -5.59
N LYS A 71 -5.85 -10.75 -6.81
CA LYS A 71 -7.16 -11.36 -7.10
C LYS A 71 -7.22 -12.85 -6.69
N GLU A 72 -6.10 -13.58 -6.74
CA GLU A 72 -6.07 -14.98 -6.28
C GLU A 72 -6.27 -15.13 -4.76
N GLU A 73 -6.12 -14.05 -3.99
CA GLU A 73 -6.16 -14.06 -2.52
C GLU A 73 -7.47 -13.49 -1.95
N ASP A 74 -8.60 -13.90 -2.52
CA ASP A 74 -9.95 -13.52 -2.09
C ASP A 74 -10.29 -14.13 -0.71
N GLY A 75 -9.75 -13.51 0.35
CA GLY A 75 -10.05 -13.88 1.74
C GLY A 75 -9.16 -13.25 2.83
N GLY A 76 -8.11 -12.50 2.46
CA GLY A 76 -7.17 -11.95 3.45
C GLY A 76 -7.78 -10.94 4.41
N ASN A 77 -7.44 -11.06 5.70
CA ASN A 77 -7.67 -10.06 6.74
C ASN A 77 -7.09 -8.70 6.29
N PHE A 78 -7.78 -7.59 6.59
CA PHE A 78 -7.30 -6.24 6.24
C PHE A 78 -5.89 -5.96 6.76
N VAL A 79 -5.56 -6.47 7.94
CA VAL A 79 -4.21 -6.33 8.51
C VAL A 79 -3.16 -7.08 7.67
N ASP A 80 -3.50 -8.22 7.08
CA ASP A 80 -2.58 -8.97 6.21
C ASP A 80 -2.33 -8.22 4.89
N LEU A 81 -3.36 -7.54 4.37
CA LEU A 81 -3.21 -6.65 3.21
C LEU A 81 -2.27 -5.49 3.52
N LEU A 82 -2.42 -4.84 4.69
CA LEU A 82 -1.50 -3.79 5.13
C LEU A 82 -0.08 -4.33 5.36
N TRP A 83 0.04 -5.54 5.94
CA TRP A 83 1.32 -6.20 6.15
C TRP A 83 2.06 -6.44 4.84
N ARG A 84 1.35 -6.82 3.78
CA ARG A 84 1.93 -6.98 2.44
C ARG A 84 2.50 -5.68 1.90
N VAL A 85 1.74 -4.58 2.02
CA VAL A 85 2.20 -3.26 1.58
C VAL A 85 3.45 -2.85 2.36
N PHE A 86 3.40 -3.00 3.68
CA PHE A 86 4.52 -2.78 4.57
C PHE A 86 5.75 -3.61 4.17
N ALA A 87 5.60 -4.92 3.95
CA ALA A 87 6.69 -5.80 3.55
C ALA A 87 7.30 -5.40 2.20
N THR A 88 6.47 -5.02 1.21
CA THR A 88 6.99 -4.49 -0.05
C THR A 88 7.75 -3.18 0.14
N GLY A 89 7.24 -2.27 0.97
CA GLY A 89 7.91 -1.01 1.29
C GLY A 89 9.22 -1.22 2.04
N LEU A 90 9.27 -2.17 2.97
CA LEU A 90 10.48 -2.54 3.72
C LEU A 90 11.56 -3.08 2.77
N VAL A 91 11.21 -4.00 1.87
CA VAL A 91 12.16 -4.53 0.87
C VAL A 91 12.67 -3.42 -0.03
N THR A 92 11.79 -2.57 -0.56
CA THR A 92 12.19 -1.41 -1.38
C THR A 92 13.10 -0.46 -0.60
N THR A 93 12.82 -0.21 0.68
CA THR A 93 13.63 0.65 1.55
C THR A 93 15.01 0.04 1.79
N ILE A 94 15.11 -1.27 2.05
CA ILE A 94 16.39 -1.96 2.24
C ILE A 94 17.25 -1.85 0.98
N ILE A 95 16.67 -2.05 -0.21
CA ILE A 95 17.40 -1.91 -1.47
C ILE A 95 17.87 -0.46 -1.68
N SER A 96 16.97 0.50 -1.50
CA SER A 96 17.25 1.92 -1.67
C SER A 96 18.35 2.42 -0.71
N LEU A 97 18.21 2.13 0.59
CA LEU A 97 19.22 2.45 1.60
C LEU A 97 20.52 1.69 1.37
N GLY A 98 20.45 0.44 0.88
CA GLY A 98 21.62 -0.35 0.52
C GLY A 98 22.50 0.37 -0.50
N PHE A 99 21.90 0.93 -1.56
CA PHE A 99 22.64 1.74 -2.52
C PHE A 99 23.17 3.04 -1.90
N LYS A 100 22.37 3.73 -1.09
CA LYS A 100 22.79 4.98 -0.44
C LYS A 100 24.01 4.78 0.47
N LEU A 101 24.00 3.72 1.29
CA LEU A 101 25.11 3.34 2.15
C LEU A 101 26.33 2.89 1.34
N PHE A 102 26.11 2.13 0.26
CA PHE A 102 27.17 1.73 -0.66
C PHE A 102 27.90 2.94 -1.27
N TYR A 103 27.17 3.93 -1.80
CA TYR A 103 27.78 5.17 -2.30
C TYR A 103 28.48 5.96 -1.21
N SER A 104 27.88 6.07 -0.03
CA SER A 104 28.51 6.75 1.11
C SER A 104 29.81 6.09 1.54
N SER A 105 29.94 4.76 1.39
CA SER A 105 31.14 4.01 1.79
C SER A 105 32.29 4.15 0.78
N ILE A 106 31.94 4.32 -0.49
CA ILE A 106 32.87 4.42 -1.62
C ILE A 106 33.35 5.86 -1.84
N GLY A 107 32.60 6.86 -1.35
CA GLY A 107 33.00 8.26 -1.29
C GLY A 107 33.51 8.82 -2.61
N ASP A 108 34.65 9.52 -2.56
CA ASP A 108 35.30 10.15 -3.73
C ASP A 108 36.19 9.19 -4.54
N SER A 109 36.13 7.89 -4.29
CA SER A 109 36.91 6.94 -5.10
C SER A 109 36.45 6.94 -6.57
N ALA A 110 37.31 6.42 -7.45
CA ALA A 110 37.01 6.30 -8.88
C ALA A 110 35.69 5.55 -9.16
N LEU A 111 35.29 4.62 -8.28
CA LEU A 111 34.02 3.90 -8.42
C LEU A 111 32.82 4.77 -8.03
N GLY A 112 32.95 5.64 -7.01
CA GLY A 112 31.88 6.53 -6.54
C GLY A 112 31.60 7.69 -7.48
N GLN A 113 32.59 8.06 -8.29
CA GLN A 113 32.47 9.06 -9.36
C GLN A 113 32.00 8.47 -10.70
N ASN A 114 31.84 7.14 -10.80
CA ASN A 114 31.42 6.49 -12.03
C ASN A 114 29.94 6.77 -12.33
N GLU A 115 29.67 7.53 -13.40
CA GLU A 115 28.30 7.88 -13.83
C GLU A 115 27.46 6.68 -14.30
N PHE A 116 28.07 5.65 -14.89
CA PHE A 116 27.34 4.44 -15.31
C PHE A 116 26.74 3.72 -14.11
N LEU A 117 27.51 3.62 -13.03
CA LEU A 117 27.05 3.04 -11.79
C LEU A 117 25.89 3.87 -11.21
N ARG A 118 26.01 5.21 -11.24
CA ARG A 118 24.95 6.13 -10.77
C ARG A 118 23.64 5.94 -11.55
N ILE A 119 23.70 5.95 -12.88
CA ILE A 119 22.54 5.72 -13.74
C ILE A 119 21.91 4.37 -13.46
N PHE A 120 22.71 3.30 -13.41
CA PHE A 120 22.20 1.96 -13.12
C PHE A 120 21.48 1.91 -11.77
N THR A 121 22.12 2.41 -10.71
CA THR A 121 21.52 2.40 -9.36
C THR A 121 20.27 3.27 -9.26
N HIS A 122 20.22 4.41 -9.96
CA HIS A 122 19.03 5.26 -10.05
C HIS A 122 17.88 4.54 -10.76
N GLY A 123 18.19 3.84 -11.86
CA GLY A 123 17.24 3.02 -12.61
C GLY A 123 16.68 1.86 -11.78
N VAL A 124 17.51 1.20 -10.96
CA VAL A 124 17.06 0.19 -10.00
C VAL A 124 16.14 0.83 -8.96
N ASN A 125 16.56 1.93 -8.33
CA ASN A 125 15.81 2.61 -7.27
C ASN A 125 14.42 3.05 -7.78
N THR A 126 14.37 3.66 -8.97
CA THR A 126 13.12 4.07 -9.64
C THR A 126 12.21 2.86 -9.91
N ALA A 127 12.76 1.73 -10.35
CA ALA A 127 11.97 0.53 -10.62
C ALA A 127 11.39 -0.09 -9.33
N VAL A 128 12.20 -0.24 -8.27
CA VAL A 128 11.71 -0.81 -7.00
C VAL A 128 10.71 0.10 -6.30
N ILE A 129 10.85 1.43 -6.43
CA ILE A 129 9.87 2.40 -5.94
C ILE A 129 8.57 2.28 -6.75
N SER A 130 8.65 2.21 -8.07
CA SER A 130 7.46 2.05 -8.93
C SER A 130 6.70 0.76 -8.62
N ILE A 131 7.41 -0.34 -8.36
CA ILE A 131 6.83 -1.61 -7.89
C ILE A 131 6.07 -1.42 -6.57
N PHE A 132 6.67 -0.71 -5.60
CA PHE A 132 6.00 -0.39 -4.33
C PHE A 132 4.75 0.46 -4.54
N LEU A 133 4.80 1.51 -5.37
CA LEU A 133 3.65 2.37 -5.64
C LEU A 133 2.48 1.59 -6.25
N ILE A 134 2.76 0.78 -7.28
CA ILE A 134 1.74 -0.02 -7.99
C ILE A 134 1.17 -1.12 -7.09
N SER A 135 2.02 -1.79 -6.32
CA SER A 135 1.61 -2.79 -5.31
C SER A 135 0.63 -2.18 -4.32
N THR A 136 1.01 -1.03 -3.74
CA THR A 136 0.22 -0.31 -2.74
C THR A 136 -1.11 0.18 -3.31
N PHE A 137 -1.09 0.79 -4.49
CA PHE A 137 -2.30 1.21 -5.20
C PHE A 137 -3.29 0.06 -5.38
N THR A 138 -2.80 -1.12 -5.77
CA THR A 138 -3.62 -2.31 -5.98
C THR A 138 -4.20 -2.85 -4.68
N VAL A 139 -3.46 -2.81 -3.57
CA VAL A 139 -3.98 -3.19 -2.26
C VAL A 139 -5.03 -2.20 -1.76
N TRP A 140 -4.80 -0.90 -1.91
CA TRP A 140 -5.74 0.13 -1.46
C TRP A 140 -7.03 0.14 -2.25
N LYS A 141 -6.99 -0.18 -3.54
CA LYS A 141 -8.19 -0.50 -4.32
C LYS A 141 -9.08 -1.51 -3.59
N LYS A 142 -8.49 -2.60 -3.07
CA LYS A 142 -9.25 -3.67 -2.38
C LYS A 142 -9.85 -3.17 -1.08
N LEU A 143 -9.13 -2.32 -0.34
CA LEU A 143 -9.61 -1.70 0.90
C LEU A 143 -10.74 -0.69 0.65
N ILE A 144 -10.59 0.19 -0.34
CA ILE A 144 -11.57 1.22 -0.74
C ILE A 144 -12.84 0.57 -1.28
N LEU A 145 -12.71 -0.46 -2.11
CA LEU A 145 -13.85 -1.17 -2.69
C LEU A 145 -14.47 -2.18 -1.72
N TYR A 146 -14.04 -2.22 -0.45
CA TYR A 146 -14.74 -2.99 0.57
C TYR A 146 -16.15 -2.42 0.78
N GLN A 147 -17.16 -3.30 0.73
CA GLN A 147 -18.58 -2.91 0.66
C GLN A 147 -18.88 -1.88 -0.44
N LYS A 148 -18.43 -2.22 -1.65
CA LYS A 148 -18.60 -1.43 -2.86
C LYS A 148 -20.07 -1.04 -3.12
N SER A 149 -20.28 0.24 -3.41
CA SER A 149 -21.53 0.75 -3.99
C SER A 149 -21.36 0.93 -5.50
N ARG A 150 -22.45 0.93 -6.26
CA ARG A 150 -22.40 1.15 -7.71
C ARG A 150 -21.68 2.47 -8.07
N ARG A 151 -21.96 3.54 -7.32
CA ARG A 151 -21.32 4.86 -7.52
C ARG A 151 -19.81 4.79 -7.27
N LEU A 152 -19.39 4.19 -6.16
CA LEU A 152 -17.97 4.06 -5.80
C LEU A 152 -17.19 3.29 -6.87
N VAL A 153 -17.75 2.19 -7.39
CA VAL A 153 -17.11 1.40 -8.45
C VAL A 153 -16.94 2.23 -9.72
N VAL A 154 -17.94 3.03 -10.10
CA VAL A 154 -17.85 3.89 -11.30
C VAL A 154 -16.76 4.95 -11.11
N TYR A 155 -16.75 5.66 -9.98
CA TYR A 155 -15.71 6.66 -9.69
C TYR A 155 -14.31 6.05 -9.64
N TRP A 156 -14.17 4.89 -9.00
CA TRP A 156 -12.91 4.17 -8.95
C TRP A 156 -12.44 3.75 -10.36
N ASN A 157 -13.33 3.17 -11.17
CA ASN A 157 -12.98 2.74 -12.51
C ASN A 157 -12.58 3.92 -13.41
N ALA A 158 -13.25 5.07 -13.27
CA ALA A 158 -12.87 6.29 -13.98
C ALA A 158 -11.48 6.77 -13.56
N PHE A 159 -11.20 6.82 -12.25
CA PHE A 159 -9.89 7.18 -11.72
C PHE A 159 -8.80 6.20 -12.18
N GLU A 160 -9.04 4.89 -12.07
CA GLU A 160 -8.09 3.86 -12.50
C GLU A 160 -7.83 3.92 -14.01
N ALA A 161 -8.85 4.20 -14.83
CA ALA A 161 -8.67 4.38 -16.27
C ALA A 161 -7.78 5.60 -16.57
N LEU A 162 -7.98 6.72 -15.86
CA LEU A 162 -7.13 7.91 -15.98
C LEU A 162 -5.70 7.62 -15.52
N VAL A 163 -5.51 6.92 -14.40
CA VAL A 163 -4.18 6.52 -13.90
C VAL A 163 -3.47 5.60 -14.88
N ILE A 164 -4.18 4.68 -15.55
CA ILE A 164 -3.58 3.84 -16.59
C ILE A 164 -3.24 4.67 -17.84
N ALA A 165 -4.12 5.60 -18.23
CA ALA A 165 -3.87 6.48 -19.37
C ALA A 165 -2.68 7.41 -19.12
N SER A 166 -2.45 7.84 -17.87
CA SER A 166 -1.35 8.74 -17.52
C SER A 166 0.03 8.10 -17.63
N ILE A 167 0.13 6.77 -17.74
CA ILE A 167 1.38 6.06 -18.05
C ILE A 167 1.96 6.63 -19.36
N PHE A 168 1.14 6.64 -20.42
CA PHE A 168 1.57 7.08 -21.75
C PHE A 168 1.60 8.60 -21.93
N PHE A 169 1.23 9.38 -20.90
CA PHE A 169 1.25 10.84 -20.97
C PHE A 169 2.67 11.38 -21.15
N ASN A 170 3.68 10.65 -20.65
CA ASN A 170 5.09 11.08 -20.70
C ASN A 170 5.64 11.17 -22.13
N ILE A 171 5.03 10.45 -23.08
CA ILE A 171 5.38 10.52 -24.51
C ILE A 171 5.21 11.95 -25.06
N THR A 172 4.29 12.75 -24.47
CA THR A 172 4.08 14.15 -24.87
C THR A 172 5.27 15.05 -24.57
N GLY A 173 6.17 14.63 -23.66
CA GLY A 173 7.30 15.44 -23.21
C GLY A 173 6.92 16.61 -22.29
N PHE A 174 5.66 16.73 -21.88
CA PHE A 174 5.22 17.75 -20.94
C PHE A 174 5.75 17.48 -19.53
N THR A 175 6.33 18.50 -18.90
CA THR A 175 6.88 18.44 -17.54
C THR A 175 5.98 19.19 -16.56
N LEU A 176 6.13 18.91 -15.27
CA LEU A 176 5.31 19.52 -14.22
C LEU A 176 5.52 21.05 -14.15
N ARG A 177 6.77 21.49 -14.34
CA ARG A 177 7.16 22.90 -14.18
C ARG A 177 6.76 23.77 -15.37
N GLU A 178 6.84 23.24 -16.58
CA GLU A 178 6.74 24.04 -17.81
C GLU A 178 5.36 23.96 -18.47
N SER A 179 4.59 22.89 -18.24
CA SER A 179 3.33 22.66 -18.94
C SER A 179 2.11 22.93 -18.06
N LEU A 180 1.30 23.92 -18.45
CA LEU A 180 -0.02 24.16 -17.87
C LEU A 180 -0.96 22.96 -18.07
N VAL A 181 -0.84 22.26 -19.20
CA VAL A 181 -1.65 21.06 -19.49
C VAL A 181 -1.34 19.96 -18.47
N PHE A 182 -0.05 19.73 -18.16
CA PHE A 182 0.35 18.78 -17.13
C PHE A 182 -0.29 19.14 -15.79
N GLN A 183 -0.18 20.40 -15.36
CA GLN A 183 -0.70 20.85 -14.05
C GLN A 183 -2.21 20.69 -13.95
N ILE A 184 -2.97 21.06 -14.99
CA ILE A 184 -4.43 20.93 -14.99
C ILE A 184 -4.86 19.46 -14.89
N VAL A 185 -4.25 18.58 -15.70
CA VAL A 185 -4.54 17.14 -15.68
C VAL A 185 -4.18 16.55 -14.32
N PHE A 186 -3.00 16.90 -13.78
CA PHE A 186 -2.57 16.45 -12.46
C PHE A 186 -3.53 16.91 -11.35
N ILE A 187 -3.95 18.18 -11.33
CA ILE A 187 -4.90 18.70 -10.33
C ILE A 187 -6.23 17.94 -10.40
N LEU A 188 -6.75 17.69 -11.60
CA LEU A 188 -7.98 16.92 -11.78
C LEU A 188 -7.85 15.51 -11.19
N MET A 189 -6.74 14.82 -11.49
CA MET A 189 -6.47 13.49 -10.95
C MET A 189 -6.25 13.51 -9.43
N ALA A 190 -5.58 14.54 -8.89
CA ALA A 190 -5.36 14.73 -7.47
C ALA A 190 -6.68 14.94 -6.70
N ILE A 191 -7.61 15.73 -7.25
CA ILE A 191 -8.94 15.91 -6.66
C ILE A 191 -9.68 14.57 -6.61
N MET A 192 -9.67 13.80 -7.70
CA MET A 192 -10.28 12.47 -7.72
C MET A 192 -9.63 11.53 -6.70
N ALA A 193 -8.31 11.56 -6.58
CA ALA A 193 -7.55 10.78 -5.61
C ALA A 193 -7.93 11.11 -4.16
N ILE A 194 -8.06 12.40 -3.82
CA ILE A 194 -8.47 12.86 -2.49
C ILE A 194 -9.90 12.44 -2.18
N VAL A 195 -10.83 12.61 -3.13
CA VAL A 195 -12.25 12.23 -2.95
C VAL A 195 -12.38 10.73 -2.71
N LEU A 196 -11.69 9.90 -3.50
CA LEU A 196 -11.70 8.45 -3.31
C LEU A 196 -11.04 8.02 -2.00
N SER A 197 -10.04 8.78 -1.52
CA SER A 197 -9.33 8.48 -0.28
C SER A 197 -10.23 8.50 0.97
N GLY A 198 -11.38 9.19 0.91
CA GLY A 198 -12.33 9.25 2.03
C GLY A 198 -13.12 7.97 2.28
N ASN A 199 -13.06 6.97 1.39
CA ASN A 199 -13.80 5.72 1.58
C ASN A 199 -13.01 4.71 2.43
N LEU A 200 -13.29 4.70 3.73
CA LEU A 200 -12.54 3.94 4.73
C LEU A 200 -13.41 2.96 5.52
N LYS A 201 -14.43 2.39 4.86
CA LYS A 201 -15.39 1.47 5.52
C LYS A 201 -14.73 0.29 6.22
N TRP A 202 -13.64 -0.23 5.66
CA TRP A 202 -12.88 -1.35 6.23
C TRP A 202 -12.38 -1.07 7.66
N VAL A 203 -12.16 0.19 8.05
CA VAL A 203 -11.71 0.57 9.40
C VAL A 203 -12.72 0.17 10.47
N ALA A 204 -14.02 0.24 10.17
CA ALA A 204 -15.09 -0.13 11.09
C ALA A 204 -15.14 -1.64 11.37
N TYR A 205 -14.48 -2.45 10.54
CA TYR A 205 -14.45 -3.92 10.64
C TYR A 205 -13.16 -4.45 11.30
N LEU A 206 -12.28 -3.55 11.74
CA LEU A 206 -11.13 -3.92 12.55
C LEU A 206 -11.54 -3.99 14.01
N ASN A 207 -11.13 -5.05 14.70
CA ASN A 207 -11.20 -5.08 16.17
C ASN A 207 -10.12 -4.17 16.80
N PHE A 208 -10.24 -3.90 18.10
CA PHE A 208 -9.35 -2.99 18.82
C PHE A 208 -7.87 -3.38 18.68
N LYS A 209 -7.53 -4.66 18.81
CA LYS A 209 -6.15 -5.16 18.65
C LYS A 209 -5.63 -4.99 17.22
N GLN A 210 -6.49 -5.19 16.21
CA GLN A 210 -6.15 -5.01 14.81
C GLN A 210 -5.94 -3.54 14.45
N LYS A 211 -6.67 -2.61 15.07
CA LYS A 211 -6.49 -1.17 14.86
C LYS A 211 -5.10 -0.70 15.27
N TRP A 212 -4.58 -1.16 16.40
CA TRP A 212 -3.21 -0.84 16.81
C TRP A 212 -2.18 -1.33 15.80
N LYS A 213 -2.34 -2.56 15.29
CA LYS A 213 -1.48 -3.09 14.23
C LYS A 213 -1.60 -2.26 12.95
N ALA A 214 -2.82 -1.91 12.56
CA ALA A 214 -3.09 -1.11 11.37
C ALA A 214 -2.48 0.30 11.46
N ILE A 215 -2.57 0.95 12.62
CA ILE A 215 -1.94 2.25 12.90
C ILE A 215 -0.44 2.16 12.66
N LEU A 216 0.24 1.19 13.29
CA LEU A 216 1.68 1.01 13.14
C LEU A 216 2.06 0.81 11.66
N LEU A 217 1.35 -0.08 10.96
CA LEU A 217 1.63 -0.36 9.55
C LEU A 217 1.39 0.87 8.66
N ILE A 218 0.31 1.61 8.85
CA ILE A 218 -0.01 2.80 8.04
C ILE A 218 1.00 3.93 8.29
N VAL A 219 1.44 4.12 9.54
CA VAL A 219 2.50 5.10 9.85
C VAL A 219 3.79 4.74 9.11
N LEU A 220 4.21 3.48 9.16
CA LEU A 220 5.41 3.00 8.46
C LEU A 220 5.27 3.14 6.94
N ILE A 221 4.11 2.78 6.37
CA ILE A 221 3.83 2.97 4.94
C ILE A 221 3.88 4.45 4.56
N THR A 222 3.34 5.34 5.40
CA THR A 222 3.38 6.79 5.16
C THR A 222 4.82 7.29 5.16
N ILE A 223 5.66 6.84 6.09
CA ILE A 223 7.09 7.15 6.13
C ILE A 223 7.78 6.66 4.84
N TYR A 224 7.48 5.45 4.36
CA TYR A 224 8.02 4.95 3.09
C TYR A 224 7.62 5.80 1.90
N VAL A 225 6.35 6.19 1.81
CA VAL A 225 5.85 7.07 0.73
C VAL A 225 6.60 8.40 0.74
N PHE A 226 6.78 9.04 1.90
CA PHE A 226 7.56 10.28 2.01
C PHE A 226 9.03 10.08 1.65
N TYR A 227 9.66 9.03 2.15
CA TYR A 227 11.06 8.71 1.86
C TYR A 227 11.29 8.52 0.36
N PHE A 228 10.45 7.70 -0.30
CA PHE A 228 10.57 7.46 -1.74
C PHE A 228 10.23 8.70 -2.58
N PHE A 229 9.29 9.53 -2.12
CA PHE A 229 9.02 10.81 -2.78
C PHE A 229 10.24 11.72 -2.72
N ALA A 230 10.87 11.86 -1.54
CA ALA A 230 12.07 12.67 -1.37
C ALA A 230 13.23 12.15 -2.22
N GLU A 231 13.39 10.82 -2.32
CA GLU A 231 14.43 10.19 -3.13
C GLU A 231 14.26 10.45 -4.63
N LEU A 232 13.03 10.41 -5.15
CA LEU A 232 12.75 10.69 -6.58
C LEU A 232 12.64 12.17 -6.91
N TYR A 233 12.48 13.04 -5.92
CA TYR A 233 12.39 14.49 -6.11
C TYR A 233 13.77 15.14 -6.35
N VAL A 234 14.84 14.52 -5.85
CA VAL A 234 16.20 15.03 -6.07
C VAL A 234 16.54 14.90 -7.56
N PRO A 235 16.78 16.00 -8.29
CA PRO A 235 17.07 15.93 -9.71
C PRO A 235 18.38 15.16 -9.94
N PRO A 236 18.45 14.29 -10.96
CA PRO A 236 19.72 13.72 -11.40
C PRO A 236 20.67 14.82 -11.91
N SER A 237 21.95 14.49 -12.09
CA SER A 237 22.93 15.42 -12.71
C SER A 237 22.43 15.92 -14.06
N GLU A 238 22.87 17.10 -14.51
CA GLU A 238 22.45 17.67 -15.80
C GLU A 238 22.67 16.70 -16.97
N SER A 239 23.76 15.93 -16.91
CA SER A 239 24.10 14.85 -17.85
C SER A 239 23.15 13.65 -17.83
N ALA A 240 22.13 13.63 -16.99
CA ALA A 240 21.15 12.56 -16.82
C ALA A 240 19.73 13.12 -16.61
N ALA A 241 19.46 14.36 -17.05
CA ALA A 241 18.18 15.04 -16.88
C ALA A 241 16.97 14.27 -17.46
N TRP A 242 17.19 13.38 -18.44
CA TRP A 242 16.14 12.53 -19.00
C TRP A 242 15.61 11.46 -18.04
N LEU A 243 16.31 11.21 -16.92
CA LEU A 243 15.90 10.27 -15.87
C LEU A 243 15.05 10.91 -14.77
N ASN A 244 14.51 12.12 -15.00
CA ASN A 244 13.74 12.82 -13.99
C ASN A 244 12.37 12.16 -13.74
N SER A 245 12.29 11.34 -12.70
CA SER A 245 11.10 10.55 -12.36
C SER A 245 9.92 11.36 -11.84
N ILE A 246 10.12 12.59 -11.32
CA ILE A 246 9.02 13.41 -10.80
C ILE A 246 8.17 14.04 -11.90
N ASP A 247 8.72 14.20 -13.10
CA ASP A 247 7.99 14.67 -14.29
C ASP A 247 7.12 13.58 -14.92
N ASN A 248 7.02 12.41 -14.29
CA ASN A 248 6.15 11.34 -14.72
C ASN A 248 4.74 11.48 -14.10
N LEU A 249 3.73 11.82 -14.92
CA LEU A 249 2.36 12.08 -14.45
C LEU A 249 1.75 10.88 -13.69
N PHE A 250 2.05 9.65 -14.14
CA PHE A 250 1.62 8.43 -13.48
C PHE A 250 2.23 8.30 -12.08
N ILE A 251 3.54 8.49 -11.95
CA ILE A 251 4.26 8.36 -10.67
C ILE A 251 3.77 9.41 -9.66
N ILE A 252 3.71 10.69 -10.05
CA ILE A 252 3.29 11.75 -9.13
C ILE A 252 1.82 11.62 -8.71
N THR A 253 0.95 11.14 -9.61
CA THR A 253 -0.44 10.83 -9.27
C THR A 253 -0.53 9.67 -8.28
N LEU A 254 0.25 8.60 -8.47
CA LEU A 254 0.31 7.50 -7.52
C LEU A 254 0.80 7.98 -6.16
N PHE A 255 1.86 8.78 -6.08
CA PHE A 255 2.33 9.36 -4.81
C PHE A 255 1.24 10.18 -4.12
N THR A 256 0.53 11.02 -4.88
CA THR A 256 -0.54 11.88 -4.33
C THR A 256 -1.67 11.02 -3.76
N PHE A 257 -2.18 10.08 -4.53
CA PHE A 257 -3.18 9.14 -4.03
C PHE A 257 -2.66 8.34 -2.83
N LEU A 258 -1.38 7.94 -2.89
CA LEU A 258 -0.78 7.17 -1.83
C LEU A 258 -0.77 7.97 -0.51
N LEU A 259 -0.23 9.18 -0.57
CA LEU A 259 -0.14 10.04 0.59
C LEU A 259 -1.50 10.32 1.24
N PHE A 260 -2.50 10.72 0.45
CA PHE A 260 -3.80 11.11 0.99
C PHE A 260 -4.55 9.95 1.63
N TYR A 261 -4.55 8.77 1.00
CA TYR A 261 -5.26 7.63 1.57
C TYR A 261 -4.57 7.08 2.82
N SER A 262 -3.23 7.10 2.93
CA SER A 262 -2.57 6.69 4.17
C SER A 262 -2.87 7.66 5.32
N VAL A 263 -2.83 8.98 5.07
CA VAL A 263 -3.14 10.01 6.06
C VAL A 263 -4.60 9.93 6.51
N PHE A 264 -5.55 9.82 5.58
CA PHE A 264 -6.98 9.70 5.92
C PHE A 264 -7.25 8.39 6.67
N SER A 265 -6.64 7.28 6.25
CA SER A 265 -6.76 6.00 6.96
C SER A 265 -6.28 6.13 8.40
N LEU A 266 -5.11 6.73 8.63
CA LEU A 266 -4.57 6.94 9.97
C LEU A 266 -5.52 7.77 10.85
N LEU A 267 -5.98 8.90 10.33
CA LEU A 267 -6.86 9.83 11.03
C LEU A 267 -8.19 9.15 11.42
N VAL A 268 -8.82 8.42 10.50
CA VAL A 268 -10.08 7.72 10.76
C VAL A 268 -9.90 6.59 11.78
N ILE A 269 -8.80 5.83 11.71
CA ILE A 269 -8.54 4.76 12.69
C ILE A 269 -8.34 5.36 14.09
N LEU A 270 -7.56 6.44 14.21
CA LEU A 270 -7.28 7.11 15.49
C LEU A 270 -8.56 7.62 16.14
N PHE A 271 -9.44 8.30 15.40
CA PHE A 271 -10.70 8.79 15.95
C PHE A 271 -11.71 7.69 16.25
N ASN A 272 -11.63 6.54 15.58
CA ASN A 272 -12.50 5.39 15.85
C ASN A 272 -11.96 4.46 16.95
N LEU A 273 -10.79 4.74 17.51
CA LEU A 273 -10.15 3.89 18.52
C LEU A 273 -10.89 3.91 19.88
N PRO A 274 -11.27 5.09 20.44
CA PRO A 274 -12.01 5.15 21.70
C PRO A 274 -13.40 4.51 21.59
N THR A 275 -14.08 4.67 20.45
CA THR A 275 -15.42 4.10 20.26
C THR A 275 -15.39 2.58 20.18
N SER A 276 -14.36 1.99 19.57
CA SER A 276 -14.27 0.53 19.49
C SER A 276 -13.92 -0.13 20.81
N SER A 277 -13.09 0.49 21.66
CA SER A 277 -12.79 -0.09 22.98
C SER A 277 -14.05 -0.16 23.85
N VAL A 278 -14.88 0.89 23.83
CA VAL A 278 -16.14 0.92 24.59
C VAL A 278 -17.16 -0.05 24.00
N PHE A 279 -17.32 -0.08 22.67
CA PHE A 279 -18.23 -1.01 22.01
C PHE A 279 -17.87 -2.47 22.29
N GLU A 280 -16.59 -2.83 22.16
CA GLU A 280 -16.13 -4.20 22.43
C GLU A 280 -16.36 -4.59 23.90
N ARG A 281 -16.08 -3.69 24.86
CA ARG A 281 -16.40 -3.90 26.28
C ARG A 281 -17.89 -4.16 26.49
N LYS A 282 -18.76 -3.35 25.89
CA LYS A 282 -20.21 -3.52 26.01
C LYS A 282 -20.73 -4.80 25.35
N MET A 283 -20.13 -5.22 24.25
CA MET A 283 -20.46 -6.50 23.62
C MET A 283 -20.03 -7.69 24.48
N GLU A 284 -18.85 -7.61 25.10
CA GLU A 284 -18.36 -8.61 26.05
C GLU A 284 -19.26 -8.70 27.29
N GLU A 285 -19.64 -7.55 27.86
CA GLU A 285 -20.63 -7.48 28.95
C GLU A 285 -21.95 -8.16 28.54
N ALA A 286 -22.50 -7.86 27.35
CA ALA A 286 -23.76 -8.42 26.88
C ALA A 286 -23.70 -9.95 26.69
N ILE A 287 -22.58 -10.48 26.17
CA ILE A 287 -22.37 -11.93 26.02
C ILE A 287 -22.30 -12.60 27.39
N ASN A 288 -21.64 -11.99 28.36
CA ASN A 288 -21.57 -12.53 29.73
C ASN A 288 -22.95 -12.56 30.38
N PHE A 289 -23.79 -11.53 30.20
CA PHE A 289 -25.18 -11.55 30.64
C PHE A 289 -26.01 -12.64 29.95
N GLN A 290 -25.83 -12.85 28.65
CA GLN A 290 -26.51 -13.91 27.93
C GLN A 290 -26.10 -15.30 28.46
N ARG A 291 -24.80 -15.53 28.71
CA ARG A 291 -24.30 -16.77 29.31
C ARG A 291 -24.88 -17.01 30.70
N LEU A 292 -24.91 -15.98 31.54
CA LEU A 292 -25.53 -16.03 32.86
C LEU A 292 -27.03 -16.37 32.77
N SER A 293 -27.75 -15.76 31.83
CA SER A 293 -29.17 -16.08 31.63
C SER A 293 -29.39 -17.52 31.15
N GLN A 294 -28.45 -18.09 30.40
CA GLN A 294 -28.52 -19.48 29.93
C GLN A 294 -28.17 -20.48 31.04
N SER A 295 -27.14 -20.20 31.87
CA SER A 295 -26.77 -21.09 32.98
C SER A 295 -27.88 -21.23 34.02
N ILE A 296 -28.60 -20.15 34.32
CA ILE A 296 -29.79 -20.16 35.17
C ILE A 296 -30.90 -21.04 34.58
N GLN A 297 -31.03 -21.11 33.25
CA GLN A 297 -32.06 -21.92 32.57
C GLN A 297 -31.68 -23.40 32.43
N THR A 298 -30.39 -23.74 32.43
CA THR A 298 -29.89 -25.12 32.28
C THR A 298 -29.81 -25.93 33.58
N GLY A 299 -30.19 -25.35 34.72
CA GLY A 299 -30.20 -26.06 36.01
C GLY A 299 -28.80 -26.34 36.56
N GLU A 300 -27.83 -25.46 36.27
CA GLU A 300 -26.50 -25.50 36.89
C GLU A 300 -26.61 -25.35 38.42
N THR A 301 -25.62 -25.88 39.15
CA THR A 301 -25.65 -25.80 40.62
C THR A 301 -25.52 -24.35 41.09
N GLU A 302 -26.12 -24.03 42.24
CA GLU A 302 -26.10 -22.68 42.81
C GLU A 302 -24.68 -22.11 42.93
N GLU A 303 -23.72 -22.97 43.27
CA GLU A 303 -22.29 -22.65 43.35
C GLU A 303 -21.69 -22.24 41.99
N GLN A 304 -22.10 -22.89 40.89
CA GLN A 304 -21.68 -22.52 39.53
C GLN A 304 -22.29 -21.18 39.11
N ILE A 305 -23.56 -20.92 39.48
CA ILE A 305 -24.21 -19.64 39.23
C ILE A 305 -23.48 -18.51 39.96
N PHE A 306 -23.09 -18.72 41.22
CA PHE A 306 -22.30 -17.76 42.00
C PHE A 306 -20.91 -17.52 41.42
N ASP A 307 -20.20 -18.56 40.98
CA ASP A 307 -18.89 -18.41 40.36
C ASP A 307 -18.96 -17.60 39.05
N ILE A 308 -19.98 -17.86 38.22
CA ILE A 308 -20.24 -17.10 36.98
C ILE A 308 -20.58 -15.64 37.31
N LEU A 309 -21.45 -15.39 38.31
CA LEU A 309 -21.81 -14.04 38.75
C LEU A 309 -20.61 -13.26 39.27
N LEU A 310 -19.81 -13.87 40.14
CA LEU A 310 -18.64 -13.25 40.75
C LEU A 310 -17.60 -12.94 39.68
N THR A 311 -17.26 -13.92 38.85
CA THR A 311 -16.28 -13.77 37.77
C THR A 311 -16.74 -12.71 36.76
N SER A 312 -18.02 -12.70 36.38
CA SER A 312 -18.57 -11.71 35.46
C SER A 312 -18.55 -10.30 36.06
N SER A 313 -18.85 -10.16 37.36
CA SER A 313 -18.83 -8.87 38.06
C SER A 313 -17.41 -8.34 38.23
N MET A 314 -16.48 -9.18 38.66
CA MET A 314 -15.04 -8.84 38.78
C MET A 314 -14.45 -8.43 37.43
N ASN A 315 -14.77 -9.15 36.35
CA ASN A 315 -14.34 -8.81 34.99
C ASN A 315 -14.92 -7.47 34.51
N ALA A 316 -16.17 -7.14 34.88
CA ALA A 316 -16.79 -5.88 34.50
C ALA A 316 -16.13 -4.65 35.15
N VAL A 317 -15.63 -4.79 36.38
CA VAL A 317 -14.97 -3.69 37.12
C VAL A 317 -13.45 -3.79 37.14
N TYR A 318 -12.85 -4.77 36.46
CA TYR A 318 -11.41 -5.05 36.50
C TYR A 318 -10.87 -5.22 37.94
N ALA A 319 -11.63 -5.90 38.80
CA ALA A 319 -11.21 -6.16 40.18
C ALA A 319 -10.31 -7.40 40.24
N ASP A 320 -9.23 -7.32 41.02
CA ASP A 320 -8.30 -8.44 41.22
C ASP A 320 -8.84 -9.53 42.16
N ALA A 321 -9.81 -9.17 43.02
CA ALA A 321 -10.45 -10.09 43.96
C ALA A 321 -11.90 -9.68 44.24
N GLY A 322 -12.74 -10.64 44.60
CA GLY A 322 -14.12 -10.46 45.03
C GLY A 322 -14.63 -11.69 45.78
N TRP A 323 -15.70 -11.54 46.54
CA TRP A 323 -16.40 -12.64 47.21
C TRP A 323 -17.91 -12.39 47.20
N ILE A 324 -18.69 -13.47 47.38
CA ILE A 324 -20.14 -13.41 47.54
C ILE A 324 -20.46 -13.80 48.99
N GLU A 325 -21.25 -12.98 49.67
CA GLU A 325 -21.81 -13.28 50.98
C GLU A 325 -23.30 -13.61 50.81
N VAL A 326 -23.71 -14.80 51.25
CA VAL A 326 -25.10 -15.25 51.20
C VAL A 326 -25.62 -15.36 52.63
N SER A 327 -26.59 -14.52 52.97
CA SER A 327 -27.29 -14.59 54.26
C SER A 327 -28.46 -15.57 54.16
N ASN A 328 -28.36 -16.72 54.80
CA ASN A 328 -29.52 -17.57 55.03
C ASN A 328 -30.35 -16.94 56.16
N GLU A 329 -31.50 -16.34 55.82
CA GLU A 329 -32.51 -16.06 56.83
C GLU A 329 -33.06 -17.41 57.32
N GLU A 330 -32.57 -17.88 58.47
CA GLU A 330 -33.26 -18.93 59.23
C GLU A 330 -34.64 -18.39 59.60
N THR A 331 -35.64 -18.78 58.81
CA THR A 331 -37.05 -18.56 59.12
C THR A 331 -37.31 -19.13 60.51
N SER A 332 -37.34 -18.25 61.50
CA SER A 332 -37.49 -18.60 62.91
C SER A 332 -38.96 -18.93 63.12
N THR A 333 -39.30 -20.22 63.08
CA THR A 333 -40.60 -20.74 63.54
C THR A 333 -40.73 -20.67 65.05
#